data_AF-A0A928SV79-F1
#
_entry.id   AF-A0A928SV79-F1
#
_cell.length_a   1.000
_cell.length_b   1.000
_cell.length_c   1.000
_cell.angle_alpha   90.00
_cell.angle_beta   90.00
_cell.angle_gamma   90.00
#
_symmetry.space_group_name_H-M   'P 1'
#
loop_
_entity.id
_entity.type
_entity.pdbx_description
1 polymer ?
#
loop_
_entity_poly.entity_id
_entity_poly.type
_entity_poly.pdbx_seq_one_letter_code
_entity_poly.pdbx_strand_id
1 'polypeptide(L)'
;MSGTAQGSFTFAGPGDPNAMLPQVQAALLSAITQVIGQKLASSQVAIPTIAGSLPYFLNDIVAAASAQAPGIQISGLQLSVNVQNPYAAAPGMGGPMPPDPMTAMKNAFAQQAQDRLDPRNYEYEAKVNVGGFKIKASTDGGIDTEGLKNQVKDKVKTEIIWYGIGCVIVGIVIIGLLGLAWYIFREASGGNAPSGPGKAATWDGKSKFSCSGNDNVKLEGVTATIASGEAISAMGSCKLELVNVNITAPDGISAMGNAQVTMKGGSVNAKKTAAKVVGAGAQITFQGTTVTGKKEAVGGKIVGP
;
A
#
# COMPACT_ATOMS: atom_id res chain seq x y z
N MET A 1 1.82 -30.09 17.16
CA MET A 1 0.64 -29.34 17.66
C MET A 1 0.07 -28.58 16.49
N SER A 2 -1.20 -28.82 16.13
CA SER A 2 -1.86 -28.10 15.04
C SER A 2 -2.87 -27.12 15.61
N GLY A 3 -2.63 -25.83 15.45
CA GLY A 3 -3.61 -24.78 15.68
C GLY A 3 -4.08 -24.22 14.35
N THR A 4 -5.38 -24.25 14.09
CA THR A 4 -6.01 -23.50 13.00
C THR A 4 -6.64 -22.26 13.58
N ALA A 5 -6.28 -21.08 13.07
CA ALA A 5 -6.94 -19.83 13.40
C ALA A 5 -7.61 -19.25 12.15
N GLN A 6 -8.85 -18.80 12.32
CA GLN A 6 -9.59 -17.98 11.37
C GLN A 6 -9.66 -16.58 11.96
N GLY A 7 -9.17 -15.57 11.22
CA GLY A 7 -9.32 -14.17 11.59
C GLY A 7 -10.44 -13.53 10.76
N SER A 8 -11.22 -12.64 11.36
CA SER A 8 -12.10 -11.72 10.65
C SER A 8 -11.37 -10.40 10.44
N PHE A 9 -11.53 -9.81 9.26
CA PHE A 9 -11.00 -8.49 8.94
C PHE A 9 -12.17 -7.53 8.82
N THR A 10 -12.10 -6.38 9.50
CA THR A 10 -13.01 -5.27 9.29
C THR A 10 -12.28 -4.16 8.56
N PHE A 11 -12.80 -3.80 7.38
CA PHE A 11 -12.28 -2.71 6.57
C PHE A 11 -13.19 -1.50 6.75
N ALA A 12 -12.60 -0.36 7.09
CA ALA A 12 -13.25 0.94 7.00
C ALA A 12 -12.60 1.71 5.86
N GLY A 13 -13.32 1.86 4.75
CA GLY A 13 -12.86 2.59 3.57
C GLY A 13 -14.04 2.99 2.69
N PRO A 14 -13.94 4.09 1.94
CA PRO A 14 -14.99 4.50 1.01
C PRO A 14 -15.02 3.54 -0.21
N GLY A 15 -16.04 2.69 -0.30
CA GLY A 15 -16.22 1.79 -1.45
C GLY A 15 -17.04 0.53 -1.14
N ASP A 16 -17.35 -0.26 -2.18
CA ASP A 16 -17.92 -1.60 -2.03
C ASP A 16 -16.85 -2.54 -1.42
N PRO A 17 -17.08 -3.12 -0.23
CA PRO A 17 -16.14 -4.02 0.44
C PRO A 17 -15.71 -5.20 -0.44
N ASN A 18 -16.59 -5.68 -1.33
CA ASN A 18 -16.30 -6.84 -2.18
C ASN A 18 -15.33 -6.50 -3.32
N ALA A 19 -15.39 -5.28 -3.84
CA ALA A 19 -14.50 -4.82 -4.90
C ALA A 19 -13.06 -4.58 -4.39
N MET A 20 -12.91 -4.24 -3.11
CA MET A 20 -11.61 -3.96 -2.50
C MET A 20 -10.90 -5.23 -2.00
N LEU A 21 -11.65 -6.30 -1.73
CA LEU A 21 -11.13 -7.54 -1.14
C LEU A 21 -9.88 -8.11 -1.85
N PRO A 22 -9.83 -8.20 -3.20
CA PRO A 22 -8.65 -8.76 -3.89
C PRO A 22 -7.41 -7.88 -3.72
N GLN A 23 -7.59 -6.56 -3.75
CA GLN A 23 -6.51 -5.59 -3.61
C GLN A 23 -5.93 -5.60 -2.19
N VAL A 24 -6.79 -5.72 -1.17
CA VAL A 24 -6.34 -5.83 0.22
C VAL A 24 -5.63 -7.15 0.48
N GLN A 25 -6.12 -8.25 -0.07
CA GLN A 25 -5.44 -9.54 0.05
C GLN A 25 -4.05 -9.50 -0.58
N ALA A 26 -3.90 -8.91 -1.77
CA ALA A 26 -2.60 -8.77 -2.43
C ALA A 26 -1.63 -7.88 -1.63
N ALA A 27 -2.10 -6.73 -1.13
CA ALA A 27 -1.30 -5.83 -0.31
C ALA A 27 -0.85 -6.50 1.00
N LEU A 28 -1.76 -7.23 1.67
CA LEU A 28 -1.43 -7.94 2.89
C LEU A 28 -0.40 -9.04 2.65
N LEU A 29 -0.55 -9.82 1.57
CA LEU A 29 0.39 -10.89 1.23
C LEU A 29 1.80 -10.34 0.97
N SER A 30 1.88 -9.22 0.23
CA SER A 30 3.14 -8.55 -0.07
C SER A 30 3.79 -7.99 1.21
N ALA A 31 3.02 -7.32 2.06
CA ALA A 31 3.48 -6.80 3.34
C ALA A 31 4.01 -7.90 4.28
N ILE A 32 3.29 -9.01 4.41
CA ILE A 32 3.73 -10.17 5.21
C ILE A 32 5.07 -10.69 4.67
N THR A 33 5.18 -10.86 3.35
CA THR A 33 6.40 -11.37 2.71
C THR A 33 7.58 -10.45 2.94
N GLN A 34 7.38 -9.14 2.82
CA GLN A 34 8.43 -8.14 3.01
C GLN A 34 8.90 -8.09 4.47
N VAL A 35 7.98 -8.02 5.43
CA VAL A 35 8.32 -7.90 6.85
C VAL A 35 8.96 -9.19 7.35
N ILE A 36 8.34 -10.36 7.10
CA ILE A 36 8.90 -11.65 7.54
C ILE A 36 10.23 -11.92 6.83
N GLY A 37 10.32 -11.64 5.52
CA GLY A 37 11.55 -11.80 4.75
C GLY A 37 12.70 -10.95 5.30
N GLN A 38 12.46 -9.67 5.63
CA GLN A 38 13.47 -8.80 6.24
C GLN A 38 13.88 -9.27 7.64
N LYS A 39 12.93 -9.73 8.47
CA LYS A 39 13.22 -10.22 9.82
C LYS A 39 13.99 -11.54 9.82
N LEU A 40 13.72 -12.42 8.86
CA LEU A 40 14.49 -13.64 8.63
C LEU A 40 15.90 -13.32 8.10
N ALA A 41 16.02 -12.45 7.11
CA ALA A 41 17.31 -12.05 6.53
C ALA A 41 18.22 -11.35 7.55
N SER A 42 17.64 -10.64 8.52
CA SER A 42 18.37 -9.98 9.61
C SER A 42 18.62 -10.88 10.83
N SER A 43 18.25 -12.17 10.75
CA SER A 43 18.35 -13.14 11.86
C SER A 43 17.66 -12.69 13.15
N GLN A 44 16.70 -11.76 13.08
CA GLN A 44 15.92 -11.30 14.24
C GLN A 44 14.89 -12.36 14.70
N VAL A 45 14.59 -13.33 13.84
CA VAL A 45 13.60 -14.38 14.10
C VAL A 45 14.13 -15.70 13.60
N ALA A 46 14.10 -16.72 14.46
CA ALA A 46 14.33 -18.10 14.05
C ALA A 46 12.99 -18.71 13.58
N ILE A 47 13.04 -19.54 12.55
CA ILE A 47 11.85 -20.26 12.04
C ILE A 47 11.04 -20.97 13.15
N PRO A 48 11.64 -21.68 14.13
CA PRO A 48 10.88 -22.30 15.21
C PRO A 48 10.15 -21.30 16.11
N THR A 49 10.58 -20.05 16.19
CA THR A 49 9.99 -19.02 17.06
C THR A 49 9.04 -18.09 16.32
N ILE A 50 8.88 -18.20 14.99
CA ILE A 50 8.05 -17.31 14.17
C ILE A 50 6.65 -17.15 14.78
N ALA A 51 6.01 -18.27 15.14
CA ALA A 51 4.66 -18.29 15.72
C ALA A 51 4.56 -17.47 17.02
N GLY A 52 5.57 -17.51 17.89
CA GLY A 52 5.60 -16.75 19.14
C GLY A 52 5.97 -15.28 18.93
N SER A 53 6.71 -14.96 17.87
CA SER A 53 7.15 -13.60 17.56
C SER A 53 6.15 -12.79 16.71
N LEU A 54 5.17 -13.46 16.10
CA LEU A 54 4.18 -12.85 15.23
C LEU A 54 3.39 -11.67 15.80
N PRO A 55 2.98 -11.69 17.09
CA PRO A 55 2.31 -10.53 17.68
C PRO A 55 3.14 -9.26 17.64
N TYR A 56 4.48 -9.37 17.66
CA TYR A 56 5.39 -8.22 17.61
C TYR A 56 5.55 -7.65 16.20
N PHE A 57 5.29 -8.44 15.15
CA PHE A 57 5.38 -7.99 13.75
C PHE A 57 4.05 -7.47 13.19
N LEU A 58 2.96 -7.59 13.95
CA LEU A 58 1.65 -7.15 13.50
C LEU A 58 1.64 -5.67 13.10
N ASN A 59 2.27 -4.81 13.91
CA ASN A 59 2.33 -3.38 13.61
C ASN A 59 3.13 -3.09 12.34
N ASP A 60 4.25 -3.79 12.13
CA ASP A 60 5.08 -3.65 10.93
C ASP A 60 4.34 -4.15 9.67
N ILE A 61 3.62 -5.26 9.78
CA ILE A 61 2.81 -5.82 8.69
C ILE A 61 1.64 -4.90 8.34
N VAL A 62 0.94 -4.35 9.34
CA VAL A 62 -0.15 -3.39 9.13
C VAL A 62 0.37 -2.08 8.53
N ALA A 63 1.52 -1.59 8.99
CA ALA A 63 2.17 -0.41 8.41
C ALA A 63 2.57 -0.65 6.95
N ALA A 64 3.18 -1.79 6.63
CA ALA A 64 3.55 -2.14 5.26
C ALA A 64 2.32 -2.35 4.36
N ALA A 65 1.26 -2.99 4.85
CA ALA A 65 0.04 -3.22 4.08
C ALA A 65 -0.74 -1.92 3.81
N SER A 66 -0.82 -1.02 4.78
CA SER A 66 -1.49 0.29 4.61
C SER A 66 -0.71 1.23 3.68
N ALA A 67 0.62 1.11 3.61
CA ALA A 67 1.43 1.84 2.64
C ALA A 67 1.12 1.42 1.18
N GLN A 68 0.73 0.16 0.97
CA GLN A 68 0.38 -0.39 -0.35
C GLN A 68 -1.08 -0.16 -0.74
N ALA A 69 -1.95 0.16 0.23
CA ALA A 69 -3.37 0.39 0.01
C ALA A 69 -3.84 1.66 0.75
N PRO A 70 -3.56 2.86 0.20
CA PRO A 70 -3.90 4.12 0.86
C PRO A 70 -5.41 4.24 1.07
N GLY A 71 -5.81 4.58 2.30
CA GLY A 71 -7.21 4.72 2.70
C GLY A 71 -7.85 3.49 3.34
N ILE A 72 -7.07 2.41 3.56
CA ILE A 72 -7.56 1.19 4.22
C ILE A 72 -6.94 1.08 5.62
N GLN A 73 -7.79 1.09 6.64
CA GLN A 73 -7.39 0.78 8.01
C GLN A 73 -7.62 -0.71 8.28
N ILE A 74 -6.54 -1.43 8.60
CA ILE A 74 -6.60 -2.84 9.00
C ILE A 74 -6.56 -2.88 10.52
N SER A 75 -7.64 -3.35 11.15
CA SER A 75 -7.71 -3.60 12.59
C SER A 75 -7.93 -5.09 12.85
N GLY A 76 -7.26 -5.64 13.86
CA GLY A 76 -7.51 -7.02 14.31
C GLY A 76 -6.91 -8.13 13.44
N LEU A 77 -5.74 -7.92 12.85
CA LEU A 77 -5.08 -8.96 12.05
C LEU A 77 -4.63 -10.14 12.95
N GLN A 78 -5.19 -11.33 12.76
CA GLN A 78 -4.70 -12.57 13.37
C GLN A 78 -4.01 -13.43 12.31
N LEU A 79 -2.70 -13.60 12.44
CA LEU A 79 -1.94 -14.57 11.65
C LEU A 79 -1.67 -15.82 12.48
N SER A 80 -1.76 -16.99 11.85
CA SER A 80 -1.25 -18.24 12.39
C SER A 80 -0.22 -18.84 11.45
N VAL A 81 0.84 -19.40 12.04
CA VAL A 81 1.88 -20.12 11.31
C VAL A 81 1.86 -21.55 11.79
N ASN A 82 1.68 -22.47 10.85
CA ASN A 82 1.76 -23.89 11.15
C ASN A 82 3.16 -24.38 10.78
N VAL A 83 3.98 -24.64 11.78
CA VAL A 83 5.28 -25.29 11.59
C VAL A 83 5.02 -26.79 11.56
N GLN A 84 5.05 -27.39 10.37
CA GLN A 84 4.85 -28.81 10.23
C GLN A 84 6.21 -29.47 10.39
N ASN A 85 6.44 -30.16 11.52
CA ASN A 85 7.64 -30.96 11.71
C ASN A 85 7.57 -32.16 10.75
N PRO A 86 8.42 -32.23 9.70
CA PRO A 86 8.38 -33.32 8.73
C PRO A 86 8.78 -34.67 9.34
N TYR A 87 9.40 -34.66 10.53
CA TYR A 87 9.84 -35.86 11.27
C TYR A 87 8.93 -36.25 12.43
N ALA A 88 7.67 -35.81 12.45
CA ALA A 88 6.71 -36.39 13.39
C ALA A 88 6.61 -37.90 13.11
N ALA A 89 7.26 -38.71 13.95
CA ALA A 89 7.32 -40.16 13.84
C ALA A 89 5.93 -40.70 13.51
N ALA A 90 5.82 -41.40 12.37
CA ALA A 90 4.57 -42.06 11.99
C ALA A 90 4.11 -42.93 13.18
N PRO A 91 2.86 -42.78 13.67
CA PRO A 91 2.36 -43.63 14.72
C PRO A 91 2.54 -45.09 14.30
N GLY A 92 3.31 -45.80 15.12
CA GLY A 92 4.04 -47.00 14.76
C GLY A 92 3.19 -48.07 14.09
N MET A 93 3.74 -48.56 12.98
CA MET A 93 3.43 -49.83 12.36
C MET A 93 3.64 -50.96 13.38
N GLY A 94 2.63 -51.82 13.53
CA GLY A 94 2.69 -53.05 14.33
C GLY A 94 3.57 -54.12 13.69
N GLY A 95 4.89 -53.89 13.69
CA GLY A 95 5.88 -54.92 13.37
C GLY A 95 6.08 -55.88 14.54
N PRO A 96 6.40 -57.16 14.28
CA PRO A 96 6.69 -58.14 15.33
C PRO A 96 7.85 -57.67 16.21
N MET A 97 7.65 -57.68 17.52
CA MET A 97 8.64 -57.23 18.51
C MET A 97 9.96 -58.00 18.34
N PRO A 98 11.11 -57.31 18.28
CA PRO A 98 12.41 -57.97 18.27
C PRO A 98 12.68 -58.68 19.62
N PRO A 99 13.53 -59.73 19.64
CA PRO A 99 13.66 -60.66 20.77
C PRO A 99 14.30 -60.10 22.06
N ASP A 100 14.66 -58.81 22.10
CA ASP A 100 15.23 -58.18 23.29
C ASP A 100 14.86 -56.68 23.34
N PRO A 101 13.86 -56.29 24.15
CA PRO A 101 13.32 -54.93 24.17
C PRO A 101 14.32 -53.90 24.72
N MET A 102 15.28 -54.32 25.55
CA MET A 102 16.28 -53.42 26.15
C MET A 102 17.31 -52.96 25.11
N THR A 103 17.77 -53.87 24.27
CA THR A 103 18.76 -53.57 23.23
C THR A 103 18.14 -52.70 22.12
N ALA A 104 16.88 -52.97 21.75
CA ALA A 104 16.14 -52.13 20.80
C ALA A 104 15.93 -50.71 21.33
N MET A 105 15.58 -50.56 22.61
CA MET A 105 15.38 -49.24 23.23
C MET A 105 16.69 -48.45 23.30
N LYS A 106 17.81 -49.10 23.65
CA LYS A 106 19.11 -48.44 23.75
C LYS A 106 19.62 -47.93 22.39
N ASN A 107 19.42 -48.71 21.33
CA ASN A 107 19.78 -48.30 19.97
C ASN A 107 18.86 -47.20 19.43
N ALA A 108 17.55 -47.26 19.72
CA ALA A 108 16.60 -46.20 19.37
C ALA A 108 16.91 -44.88 20.09
N PHE A 109 17.30 -44.94 21.37
CA PHE A 109 17.67 -43.75 22.14
C PHE A 109 19.01 -43.16 21.68
N ALA A 110 19.98 -44.00 21.33
CA ALA A 110 21.28 -43.56 20.81
C ALA A 110 21.14 -42.88 19.44
N GLN A 111 20.31 -43.42 18.54
CA GLN A 111 20.00 -42.78 17.26
C GLN A 111 19.24 -41.46 17.45
N GLN A 112 18.21 -41.42 18.32
CA GLN A 112 17.52 -40.16 18.62
C GLN A 112 18.41 -39.10 19.26
N ALA A 113 19.40 -39.49 20.07
CA ALA A 113 20.35 -38.57 20.67
C ALA A 113 21.33 -38.02 19.63
N GLN A 114 21.81 -38.85 18.69
CA GLN A 114 22.65 -38.40 17.58
C GLN A 114 21.89 -37.47 16.63
N ASP A 115 20.64 -37.79 16.28
CA ASP A 115 19.80 -36.94 15.41
C ASP A 115 19.42 -35.59 16.05
N ARG A 116 19.40 -35.51 17.39
CA ARG A 116 19.15 -34.25 18.12
C ARG A 116 20.36 -33.33 18.26
N LEU A 117 21.56 -33.84 18.04
CA LEU A 117 22.80 -33.09 18.23
C LEU A 117 23.37 -32.50 16.94
N ASP A 118 22.83 -32.85 15.77
CA ASP A 118 23.25 -32.25 14.50
C ASP A 118 22.35 -31.07 14.12
N PRO A 119 22.81 -29.81 14.26
CA PRO A 119 22.01 -28.61 13.94
C PRO A 119 21.64 -28.51 12.45
N ARG A 120 22.20 -29.36 11.59
CA ARG A 120 21.87 -29.43 10.15
C ARG A 120 20.61 -30.25 9.85
N ASN A 121 20.09 -31.03 10.80
CA ASN A 121 18.96 -31.93 10.55
C ASN A 121 17.57 -31.34 10.89
N TYR A 122 17.51 -30.06 11.26
CA TYR A 122 16.25 -29.38 11.55
C TYR A 122 15.76 -28.58 10.33
N GLU A 123 15.13 -29.27 9.38
CA GLU A 123 14.33 -28.60 8.35
C GLU A 123 13.03 -28.10 8.98
N TYR A 124 12.88 -26.77 9.07
CA TYR A 124 11.66 -26.14 9.55
C TYR A 124 10.82 -25.70 8.37
N GLU A 125 9.71 -26.39 8.11
CA GLU A 125 8.71 -25.93 7.14
C GLU A 125 7.64 -25.08 7.84
N ALA A 126 7.59 -23.79 7.54
CA ALA A 126 6.49 -22.91 7.91
C ALA A 126 5.43 -22.93 6.79
N LYS A 127 4.21 -23.35 7.11
CA LYS A 127 3.05 -23.31 6.22
C LYS A 127 2.08 -22.22 6.69
N VAL A 128 1.86 -21.23 5.83
CA VAL A 128 0.91 -20.13 6.07
C VAL A 128 -0.24 -20.26 5.09
N ASN A 129 -1.47 -20.31 5.61
CA ASN A 129 -2.68 -20.30 4.79
C ASN A 129 -3.32 -18.92 4.86
N VAL A 130 -3.40 -18.21 3.74
CA VAL A 130 -4.07 -16.91 3.65
C VAL A 130 -5.09 -16.98 2.52
N GLY A 131 -6.39 -16.85 2.83
CA GLY A 131 -7.46 -16.77 1.81
C GLY A 131 -7.54 -17.97 0.86
N GLY A 132 -7.08 -19.16 1.26
CA GLY A 132 -7.06 -20.36 0.41
C GLY A 132 -5.74 -20.61 -0.34
N PHE A 133 -4.76 -19.71 -0.24
CA PHE A 133 -3.41 -19.92 -0.74
C PHE A 133 -2.52 -20.52 0.34
N LYS A 134 -1.82 -21.61 0.02
CA LYS A 134 -0.84 -22.25 0.91
C LYS A 134 0.56 -21.76 0.56
N ILE A 135 1.15 -20.92 1.40
CA ILE A 135 2.54 -20.47 1.31
C ILE A 135 3.41 -21.41 2.14
N LYS A 136 4.44 -22.01 1.54
CA LYS A 136 5.45 -22.77 2.26
C LYS A 136 6.76 -21.99 2.27
N ALA A 137 7.40 -21.89 3.43
CA ALA A 137 8.75 -21.36 3.57
C ALA A 137 9.60 -22.38 4.31
N SER A 138 10.76 -22.72 3.74
CA SER A 138 11.74 -23.64 4.33
C SER A 138 13.08 -22.92 4.53
N THR A 139 13.82 -23.33 5.57
CA THR A 139 15.15 -22.77 5.90
C THR A 139 16.17 -22.96 4.78
N ASP A 140 16.12 -24.08 4.05
CA ASP A 140 17.08 -24.42 2.99
C ASP A 140 16.58 -24.07 1.57
N GLY A 141 15.26 -23.93 1.40
CA GLY A 141 14.63 -23.74 0.08
C GLY A 141 14.11 -22.34 -0.21
N GLY A 142 14.09 -21.44 0.78
CA GLY A 142 13.41 -20.14 0.65
C GLY A 142 11.88 -20.29 0.60
N ILE A 143 11.20 -19.29 0.04
CA ILE A 143 9.74 -19.33 -0.19
C ILE A 143 9.47 -20.22 -1.40
N ASP A 144 8.60 -21.22 -1.26
CA ASP A 144 8.21 -22.15 -2.33
C ASP A 144 7.38 -21.43 -3.42
N THR A 145 8.09 -20.69 -4.26
CA THR A 145 7.52 -19.95 -5.39
C THR A 145 6.95 -20.87 -6.45
N GLU A 146 7.43 -22.11 -6.57
CA GLU A 146 6.90 -23.09 -7.53
C GLU A 146 5.56 -23.68 -7.06
N GLY A 147 5.42 -24.00 -5.78
CA GLY A 147 4.16 -24.41 -5.17
C GLY A 147 3.11 -23.30 -5.20
N LEU A 148 3.53 -22.04 -5.03
CA LEU A 148 2.67 -20.87 -5.22
C LEU A 148 2.23 -20.74 -6.69
N LYS A 149 3.19 -20.84 -7.62
CA LYS A 149 2.95 -20.75 -9.06
C LYS A 149 2.01 -21.85 -9.54
N ASN A 150 2.14 -23.07 -9.03
CA ASN A 150 1.26 -24.19 -9.38
C ASN A 150 -0.14 -24.06 -8.79
N GLN A 151 -0.30 -23.57 -7.56
CA GLN A 151 -1.63 -23.27 -6.99
C GLN A 151 -2.33 -22.12 -7.71
N VAL A 152 -1.57 -21.10 -8.12
CA VAL A 152 -2.07 -20.04 -9.00
C VAL A 152 -2.43 -20.63 -10.38
N LYS A 153 -1.58 -21.48 -10.96
CA LYS A 153 -1.80 -22.09 -12.28
C LYS A 153 -3.01 -23.02 -12.33
N ASP A 154 -3.30 -23.78 -11.28
CA ASP A 154 -4.47 -24.67 -11.21
C ASP A 154 -5.78 -23.90 -10.93
N LYS A 155 -5.73 -22.74 -10.26
CA LYS A 155 -6.86 -21.79 -10.20
C LYS A 155 -7.08 -21.06 -11.54
N VAL A 156 -6.02 -20.84 -12.31
CA VAL A 156 -6.01 -20.15 -13.62
C VAL A 156 -6.40 -21.07 -14.79
N LYS A 157 -6.35 -22.40 -14.66
CA LYS A 157 -6.81 -23.32 -15.73
C LYS A 157 -8.31 -23.24 -16.02
N THR A 158 -9.11 -22.81 -15.05
CA THR A 158 -10.54 -22.49 -15.26
C THR A 158 -10.75 -21.12 -15.95
N GLU A 159 -9.67 -20.34 -16.13
CA GLU A 159 -9.64 -19.02 -16.78
C GLU A 159 -8.97 -19.03 -18.16
N ILE A 160 -8.89 -20.18 -18.85
CA ILE A 160 -8.29 -20.24 -20.20
C ILE A 160 -9.15 -19.50 -21.26
N ILE A 161 -10.46 -19.33 -21.00
CA ILE A 161 -11.33 -18.45 -21.81
C ILE A 161 -10.95 -16.96 -21.62
N TRP A 162 -10.36 -16.60 -20.48
CA TRP A 162 -9.90 -15.24 -20.19
C TRP A 162 -8.53 -14.91 -20.80
N TYR A 163 -7.71 -15.88 -21.23
CA TYR A 163 -6.44 -15.57 -21.93
C TYR A 163 -6.67 -14.94 -23.31
N GLY A 164 -7.77 -15.26 -24.00
CA GLY A 164 -8.15 -14.61 -25.25
C GLY A 164 -8.48 -13.13 -25.04
N ILE A 165 -9.21 -12.81 -23.96
CA ILE A 165 -9.51 -11.43 -23.56
C ILE A 165 -8.26 -10.75 -22.97
N GLY A 166 -7.44 -11.49 -22.23
CA GLY A 166 -6.19 -11.03 -21.62
C GLY A 166 -5.16 -10.61 -22.66
N CYS A 167 -5.00 -11.35 -23.76
CA CYS A 167 -4.14 -10.92 -24.87
C CYS A 167 -4.67 -9.69 -25.58
N VAL A 168 -6.00 -9.51 -25.69
CA VAL A 168 -6.60 -8.29 -26.25
C VAL A 168 -6.40 -7.09 -25.32
N ILE A 169 -6.56 -7.28 -24.00
CA ILE A 169 -6.29 -6.23 -23.00
C ILE A 169 -4.81 -5.89 -22.97
N VAL A 170 -3.91 -6.87 -22.99
CA VAL A 170 -2.46 -6.63 -23.08
C VAL A 170 -2.12 -5.93 -24.39
N GLY A 171 -2.76 -6.29 -25.51
CA GLY A 171 -2.62 -5.58 -26.78
C GLY A 171 -3.07 -4.11 -26.70
N ILE A 172 -4.23 -3.84 -26.10
CA ILE A 172 -4.74 -2.48 -25.89
C ILE A 172 -3.84 -1.69 -24.92
N VAL A 173 -3.32 -2.33 -23.89
CA VAL A 173 -2.38 -1.71 -22.94
C VAL A 173 -1.05 -1.41 -23.63
N ILE A 174 -0.52 -2.29 -24.48
CA ILE A 174 0.70 -2.02 -25.25
C ILE A 174 0.47 -0.89 -26.26
N ILE A 175 -0.65 -0.87 -26.98
CA ILE A 175 -1.00 0.22 -27.90
C ILE A 175 -1.22 1.53 -27.13
N GLY A 176 -1.86 1.47 -25.96
CA GLY A 176 -2.06 2.60 -25.06
C GLY A 176 -0.73 3.13 -24.50
N LEU A 177 0.19 2.25 -24.11
CA LEU A 177 1.52 2.62 -23.62
C LEU A 177 2.41 3.18 -24.73
N LEU A 178 2.32 2.65 -25.96
CA LEU A 178 3.03 3.20 -27.11
C LEU A 178 2.45 4.57 -27.52
N GLY A 179 1.12 4.72 -27.48
CA GLY A 179 0.44 6.00 -27.69
C GLY A 179 0.80 7.03 -26.61
N LEU A 180 0.88 6.61 -25.35
CA LEU A 180 1.31 7.43 -24.23
C LEU A 180 2.80 7.79 -24.34
N ALA A 181 3.66 6.85 -24.73
CA ALA A 181 5.08 7.11 -24.95
C ALA A 181 5.31 8.10 -26.10
N TRP A 182 4.56 7.97 -27.20
CA TRP A 182 4.59 8.91 -28.32
C TRP A 182 4.07 10.30 -27.93
N TYR A 183 2.99 10.36 -27.13
CA TYR A 183 2.45 11.60 -26.58
C TYR A 183 3.44 12.28 -25.63
N ILE A 184 4.06 11.54 -24.70
CA ILE A 184 5.11 12.03 -23.79
C ILE A 184 6.34 12.48 -24.57
N PHE A 185 6.75 11.77 -25.62
CA PHE A 185 7.89 12.17 -26.46
C PHE A 185 7.61 13.48 -27.21
N ARG A 186 6.37 13.66 -27.70
CA ARG A 186 5.93 14.91 -28.32
C ARG A 186 5.89 16.08 -27.32
N GLU A 187 5.56 15.83 -26.06
CA GLU A 187 5.51 16.85 -25.00
C GLU A 187 6.90 17.14 -24.40
N ALA A 188 7.79 16.14 -24.30
CA ALA A 188 9.18 16.28 -23.84
C ALA A 188 10.06 17.04 -24.85
N SER A 189 9.69 17.03 -26.14
CA SER A 189 10.34 17.85 -27.17
C SER A 189 10.01 19.35 -27.03
N GLY A 190 9.03 19.71 -26.19
CA GLY A 190 8.64 21.08 -25.86
C GLY A 190 8.84 21.39 -24.37
N GLY A 191 10.09 21.54 -23.94
CA GLY A 191 10.53 22.26 -22.73
C GLY A 191 9.66 22.22 -21.46
N ASN A 192 10.14 21.47 -20.45
CA ASN A 192 9.72 21.43 -19.03
C ASN A 192 8.45 20.61 -18.72
N ALA A 193 8.65 19.33 -18.40
CA ALA A 193 7.60 18.40 -17.97
C ALA A 193 7.03 18.77 -16.57
N PRO A 194 5.72 18.99 -16.43
CA PRO A 194 5.03 18.92 -15.15
C PRO A 194 4.64 17.47 -14.83
N SER A 195 4.59 17.15 -13.54
CA SER A 195 3.89 15.99 -12.98
C SER A 195 2.47 15.89 -13.55
N GLY A 196 2.06 14.68 -13.95
CA GLY A 196 0.91 14.39 -14.82
C GLY A 196 -0.43 15.09 -14.50
N PRO A 197 -1.34 15.16 -15.47
CA PRO A 197 -2.54 15.99 -15.40
C PRO A 197 -3.39 15.63 -14.18
N GLY A 198 -3.50 16.57 -13.25
CA GLY A 198 -4.38 16.46 -12.09
C GLY A 198 -5.81 16.18 -12.55
N LYS A 199 -6.51 15.32 -11.80
CA LYS A 199 -7.92 15.01 -12.07
C LYS A 199 -8.69 16.33 -12.04
N ALA A 200 -9.34 16.68 -13.15
CA ALA A 200 -10.18 17.87 -13.21
C ALA A 200 -11.30 17.72 -12.18
N ALA A 201 -11.20 18.45 -11.08
CA ALA A 201 -12.23 18.46 -10.06
C ALA A 201 -13.25 19.53 -10.44
N THR A 202 -14.53 19.20 -10.35
CA THR A 202 -15.60 20.17 -10.54
C THR A 202 -15.91 20.81 -9.19
N TRP A 203 -15.52 22.08 -9.00
CA TRP A 203 -15.91 22.90 -7.86
C TRP A 203 -16.92 23.96 -8.31
N ASP A 204 -17.99 24.14 -7.54
CA ASP A 204 -19.11 25.01 -7.89
C ASP A 204 -18.96 26.46 -7.42
N GLY A 205 -17.93 26.77 -6.61
CA GLY A 205 -17.68 28.11 -6.09
C GLY A 205 -18.67 28.59 -5.02
N LYS A 206 -19.61 27.75 -4.57
CA LYS A 206 -20.62 28.13 -3.56
C LYS A 206 -20.22 27.77 -2.14
N SER A 207 -19.35 26.78 -2.00
CA SER A 207 -18.85 26.29 -0.72
C SER A 207 -17.33 26.29 -0.69
N LYS A 208 -16.76 26.19 0.52
CA LYS A 208 -15.32 26.08 0.73
C LYS A 208 -14.76 24.86 -0.02
N PHE A 209 -13.73 25.06 -0.83
CA PHE A 209 -12.96 23.98 -1.42
C PHE A 209 -11.84 23.53 -0.48
N SER A 210 -11.66 22.22 -0.34
CA SER A 210 -10.61 21.64 0.49
C SER A 210 -9.81 20.62 -0.30
N CYS A 211 -8.50 20.81 -0.36
CA CYS A 211 -7.54 19.86 -0.90
C CYS A 211 -6.59 19.41 0.20
N SER A 212 -6.36 18.10 0.34
CA SER A 212 -5.54 17.54 1.41
C SER A 212 -4.73 16.33 0.92
N GLY A 213 -3.89 15.76 1.79
CA GLY A 213 -3.08 14.60 1.45
C GLY A 213 -2.04 14.91 0.38
N ASN A 214 -1.96 14.06 -0.65
CA ASN A 214 -1.02 14.17 -1.76
C ASN A 214 -1.74 14.37 -3.11
N ASP A 215 -2.93 14.98 -3.06
CA ASP A 215 -3.79 15.14 -4.24
C ASP A 215 -3.20 16.15 -5.24
N ASN A 216 -3.41 15.88 -6.53
CA ASN A 216 -3.11 16.80 -7.62
C ASN A 216 -4.43 17.23 -8.27
N VAL A 217 -4.85 18.47 -8.01
CA VAL A 217 -6.16 18.98 -8.41
C VAL A 217 -6.01 20.16 -9.33
N LYS A 218 -6.79 20.17 -10.41
CA LYS A 218 -6.93 21.32 -11.31
C LYS A 218 -8.37 21.84 -11.29
N LEU A 219 -8.54 23.13 -11.03
CA LEU A 219 -9.83 23.83 -11.12
C LEU A 219 -9.72 24.90 -12.19
N GLU A 220 -10.66 24.92 -13.13
CA GLU A 220 -10.66 25.85 -14.25
C GLU A 220 -11.98 26.61 -14.37
N GLY A 221 -11.91 27.92 -14.61
CA GLY A 221 -13.06 28.75 -14.97
C GLY A 221 -14.11 28.93 -13.86
N VAL A 222 -13.77 28.64 -12.60
CA VAL A 222 -14.72 28.75 -11.49
C VAL A 222 -14.84 30.19 -11.01
N THR A 223 -16.07 30.65 -10.80
CA THR A 223 -16.34 31.91 -10.09
C THR A 223 -16.95 31.58 -8.73
N ALA A 224 -16.22 31.88 -7.67
CA ALA A 224 -16.57 31.56 -6.29
C ALA A 224 -16.88 32.81 -5.48
N THR A 225 -18.04 32.84 -4.85
CA THR A 225 -18.49 33.94 -3.98
C THR A 225 -18.91 33.35 -2.64
N ILE A 226 -18.04 33.49 -1.64
CA ILE A 226 -18.21 32.93 -0.30
C ILE A 226 -18.48 34.07 0.68
N ALA A 227 -19.65 34.06 1.33
CA ALA A 227 -20.06 35.16 2.22
C ALA A 227 -19.26 35.19 3.54
N SER A 228 -18.86 34.03 4.04
CA SER A 228 -18.15 33.88 5.32
C SER A 228 -17.07 32.80 5.24
N GLY A 229 -15.92 33.09 5.88
CA GLY A 229 -14.81 32.15 5.98
C GLY A 229 -13.85 32.14 4.79
N GLU A 230 -13.19 31.00 4.64
CA GLU A 230 -12.11 30.74 3.69
C GLU A 230 -12.66 30.07 2.43
N ALA A 231 -12.30 30.56 1.24
CA ALA A 231 -12.76 29.96 -0.01
C ALA A 231 -12.01 28.67 -0.39
N ILE A 232 -10.68 28.67 -0.29
CA ILE A 232 -9.84 27.53 -0.67
C ILE A 232 -8.85 27.20 0.44
N SER A 233 -8.85 25.93 0.86
CA SER A 233 -7.91 25.38 1.83
C SER A 233 -7.10 24.24 1.23
N ALA A 234 -5.79 24.41 1.11
CA ALA A 234 -4.87 23.39 0.66
C ALA A 234 -3.96 22.96 1.82
N MET A 235 -3.93 21.67 2.13
CA MET A 235 -3.20 21.10 3.27
C MET A 235 -2.38 19.88 2.86
N GLY A 236 -1.46 19.44 3.72
CA GLY A 236 -0.61 18.28 3.46
C GLY A 236 0.45 18.58 2.40
N SER A 237 0.53 17.76 1.36
CA SER A 237 1.36 17.97 0.17
C SER A 237 0.50 18.10 -1.10
N CYS A 238 -0.73 18.59 -0.97
CA CYS A 238 -1.61 18.83 -2.11
C CYS A 238 -0.99 19.81 -3.11
N LYS A 239 -1.09 19.50 -4.41
CA LYS A 239 -0.80 20.41 -5.51
C LYS A 239 -2.10 20.87 -6.17
N LEU A 240 -2.44 22.14 -5.98
CA LEU A 240 -3.66 22.74 -6.50
C LEU A 240 -3.32 23.75 -7.61
N GLU A 241 -3.84 23.52 -8.80
CA GLU A 241 -3.75 24.46 -9.92
C GLU A 241 -5.12 25.11 -10.17
N LEU A 242 -5.15 26.45 -10.13
CA LEU A 242 -6.33 27.26 -10.37
C LEU A 242 -6.13 28.04 -11.68
N VAL A 243 -6.94 27.79 -12.70
CA VAL A 243 -6.81 28.44 -14.00
C VAL A 243 -8.04 29.29 -14.28
N ASN A 244 -7.86 30.61 -14.46
CA ASN A 244 -8.94 31.57 -14.70
C ASN A 244 -10.07 31.50 -13.65
N VAL A 245 -9.69 31.33 -12.37
CA VAL A 245 -10.62 31.27 -11.24
C VAL A 245 -10.81 32.66 -10.63
N ASN A 246 -12.04 33.05 -10.32
CA ASN A 246 -12.35 34.29 -9.63
C ASN A 246 -12.89 33.99 -8.22
N ILE A 247 -12.28 34.55 -7.19
CA ILE A 247 -12.61 34.29 -5.78
C ILE A 247 -13.00 35.60 -5.11
N THR A 248 -14.18 35.64 -4.49
CA THR A 248 -14.62 36.73 -3.60
C THR A 248 -14.99 36.14 -2.24
N ALA A 249 -14.22 36.43 -1.20
CA ALA A 249 -14.43 35.88 0.15
C ALA A 249 -13.84 36.78 1.26
N PRO A 250 -14.14 36.57 2.55
CA PRO A 250 -13.36 37.20 3.62
C PRO A 250 -11.89 36.75 3.60
N ASP A 251 -11.66 35.44 3.49
CA ASP A 251 -10.33 34.84 3.36
C ASP A 251 -10.27 34.04 2.03
N GLY A 252 -9.28 34.35 1.18
CA GLY A 252 -9.18 33.81 -0.18
C GLY A 252 -8.62 32.39 -0.22
N ILE A 253 -7.29 32.27 -0.17
CA ILE A 253 -6.57 31.00 -0.30
C ILE A 253 -5.68 30.79 0.93
N SER A 254 -5.77 29.62 1.56
CA SER A 254 -4.81 29.17 2.57
C SER A 254 -4.07 27.93 2.09
N ALA A 255 -2.74 27.95 2.21
CA ALA A 255 -1.88 26.81 1.98
C ALA A 255 -1.12 26.46 3.28
N MET A 256 -1.22 25.21 3.73
CA MET A 256 -0.60 24.74 4.96
C MET A 256 0.27 23.50 4.74
N GLY A 257 1.30 23.33 5.58
CA GLY A 257 2.20 22.18 5.54
C GLY A 257 3.21 22.29 4.39
N ASN A 258 3.07 21.41 3.40
CA ASN A 258 3.86 21.34 2.16
C ASN A 258 3.00 21.57 0.91
N ALA A 259 1.81 22.14 1.06
CA ALA A 259 0.87 22.35 -0.04
C ALA A 259 1.41 23.38 -1.04
N GLN A 260 1.21 23.11 -2.33
CA GLN A 260 1.62 23.99 -3.43
C GLN A 260 0.39 24.43 -4.21
N VAL A 261 0.08 25.72 -4.16
CA VAL A 261 -1.03 26.30 -4.92
C VAL A 261 -0.46 27.19 -6.02
N THR A 262 -0.88 26.96 -7.26
CA THR A 262 -0.54 27.82 -8.40
C THR A 262 -1.83 28.36 -9.00
N MET A 263 -1.95 29.69 -9.06
CA MET A 263 -3.06 30.38 -9.68
C MET A 263 -2.59 31.07 -10.96
N LYS A 264 -3.22 30.76 -12.08
CA LYS A 264 -2.92 31.25 -13.43
C LYS A 264 -4.11 32.04 -13.94
N GLY A 265 -3.97 33.36 -14.06
CA GLY A 265 -5.06 34.27 -14.41
C GLY A 265 -6.06 34.45 -13.26
N GLY A 266 -7.22 35.02 -13.60
CA GLY A 266 -8.32 35.22 -12.65
C GLY A 266 -8.07 36.30 -11.60
N SER A 267 -8.81 36.22 -10.49
CA SER A 267 -8.74 37.22 -9.41
C SER A 267 -9.02 36.62 -8.03
N VAL A 268 -8.37 37.18 -7.00
CA VAL A 268 -8.67 36.92 -5.59
C VAL A 268 -9.01 38.24 -4.93
N ASN A 269 -10.28 38.45 -4.60
CA ASN A 269 -10.78 39.62 -3.89
C ASN A 269 -11.17 39.23 -2.46
N ALA A 270 -10.26 39.45 -1.52
CA ALA A 270 -10.46 39.11 -0.13
C ALA A 270 -10.53 40.35 0.77
N LYS A 271 -11.54 40.39 1.64
CA LYS A 271 -11.71 41.51 2.59
C LYS A 271 -10.68 41.50 3.73
N LYS A 272 -10.25 40.31 4.18
CA LYS A 272 -9.27 40.14 5.25
C LYS A 272 -7.94 39.67 4.69
N THR A 273 -7.88 38.40 4.28
CA THR A 273 -6.64 37.75 3.86
C THR A 273 -6.81 37.14 2.49
N ALA A 274 -6.15 37.67 1.46
CA ALA A 274 -6.21 37.12 0.11
C ALA A 274 -5.43 35.81 0.00
N ALA A 275 -4.26 35.76 0.61
CA ALA A 275 -3.40 34.59 0.58
C ALA A 275 -2.73 34.39 1.94
N LYS A 276 -2.85 33.18 2.48
CA LYS A 276 -2.22 32.77 3.74
C LYS A 276 -1.39 31.52 3.51
N VAL A 277 -0.14 31.54 3.98
CA VAL A 277 0.77 30.40 3.90
C VAL A 277 1.30 30.09 5.28
N VAL A 278 1.20 28.83 5.71
CA VAL A 278 1.72 28.36 7.01
C VAL A 278 2.48 27.05 6.85
N GLY A 279 3.79 27.06 7.11
CA GLY A 279 4.64 25.88 7.05
C GLY A 279 5.78 26.01 6.04
N ALA A 280 6.90 25.36 6.34
CA ALA A 280 8.17 25.53 5.61
C ALA A 280 8.10 25.13 4.12
N GLY A 281 7.28 24.14 3.78
CA GLY A 281 7.12 23.66 2.40
C GLY A 281 5.92 24.25 1.66
N ALA A 282 5.12 25.08 2.32
CA ALA A 282 3.90 25.61 1.72
C ALA A 282 4.22 26.78 0.79
N GLN A 283 3.58 26.79 -0.38
CA GLN A 283 3.79 27.83 -1.39
C GLN A 283 2.49 28.21 -2.10
N ILE A 284 2.28 29.51 -2.30
CA ILE A 284 1.25 30.05 -3.22
C ILE A 284 1.95 30.86 -4.30
N THR A 285 1.66 30.57 -5.57
CA THR A 285 2.21 31.28 -6.73
C THR A 285 1.07 31.87 -7.56
N PHE A 286 1.11 33.18 -7.79
CA PHE A 286 0.17 33.92 -8.62
C PHE A 286 0.83 34.30 -9.95
N GLN A 287 0.22 33.92 -11.08
CA GLN A 287 0.73 34.16 -12.43
C GLN A 287 -0.36 34.86 -13.26
N GLY A 288 -0.23 36.17 -13.45
CA GLY A 288 -1.26 36.96 -14.14
C GLY A 288 -2.59 37.06 -13.37
N THR A 289 -2.58 36.78 -12.07
CA THR A 289 -3.75 36.88 -11.18
C THR A 289 -3.82 38.24 -10.52
N THR A 290 -5.00 38.86 -10.47
CA THR A 290 -5.22 40.08 -9.68
C THR A 290 -5.51 39.72 -8.23
N VAL A 291 -4.71 40.22 -7.28
CA VAL A 291 -4.85 39.92 -5.85
C VAL A 291 -5.19 41.20 -5.08
N THR A 292 -6.35 41.22 -4.43
CA THR A 292 -6.82 42.29 -3.55
C THR A 292 -7.03 41.74 -2.15
N GLY A 293 -6.30 42.25 -1.17
CA GLY A 293 -6.37 41.83 0.24
C GLY A 293 -4.99 41.56 0.84
N LYS A 294 -4.94 41.28 2.15
CA LYS A 294 -3.67 41.06 2.85
C LYS A 294 -3.04 39.71 2.45
N LYS A 295 -1.71 39.68 2.37
CA LYS A 295 -0.92 38.44 2.19
C LYS A 295 -0.16 38.14 3.47
N GLU A 296 -0.23 36.89 3.94
CA GLU A 296 0.43 36.45 5.17
C GLU A 296 1.22 35.16 4.91
N ALA A 297 2.52 35.18 5.20
CA ALA A 297 3.36 34.00 5.07
C ALA A 297 4.09 33.75 6.40
N VAL A 298 3.90 32.56 6.97
CA VAL A 298 4.57 32.11 8.19
C VAL A 298 5.30 30.81 7.86
N GLY A 299 6.61 30.92 7.65
CA GLY A 299 7.48 29.79 7.30
C GLY A 299 7.45 29.38 5.82
N GLY A 300 6.41 29.71 5.05
CA GLY A 300 6.33 29.39 3.63
C GLY A 300 6.52 30.59 2.71
N LYS A 301 6.15 30.44 1.43
CA LYS A 301 6.40 31.45 0.38
C LYS A 301 5.14 31.85 -0.38
N ILE A 302 4.94 33.15 -0.59
CA ILE A 302 3.96 33.69 -1.54
C ILE A 302 4.74 34.38 -2.66
N VAL A 303 4.45 34.03 -3.92
CA VAL A 303 5.09 34.59 -5.11
C VAL A 303 4.03 35.21 -6.01
N GLY A 304 4.25 36.45 -6.45
CA GLY A 304 3.34 37.17 -7.34
C GLY A 304 2.97 38.56 -6.81
N PRO A 305 2.00 39.24 -7.46
CA PRO A 305 1.60 40.62 -7.14
C PRO A 305 1.11 40.76 -5.71
#